data_AF-A1T3M7-F1
#
_entry.id   AF-A1T3M7-F1
#
_cell.length_a   1.000
_cell.length_b   1.000
_cell.length_c   1.000
_cell.angle_alpha   90.00
_cell.angle_beta   90.00
_cell.angle_gamma   90.00
#
_symmetry.space_group_name_H-M   'P 1'
#
loop_
_entity.id
_entity.type
_entity.pdbx_description
1 polymer ?
#
loop_
_entity_poly.entity_id
_entity_poly.type
_entity_poly.pdbx_seq_one_letter_code
_entity_poly.pdbx_strand_id
1 'polypeptide(L)'
;MSAELIILVLLIATALAFDFTNGFHDTGNAMATSIATGALKPKTAVILAGVLNLVGAFLSVEVAVTVTTSVLKIQDSKTGQLIPSIDASTGLTIIFAGLIGGILWNLLTWLFGIPSSSSHALFGGLIGAGLAAVGLAGVNWSGVTQKVLIPAVAAPLIACLVAGCGTWLVYRITRNVMKNRREQGFRWGQIATASLVALSHGTNDAQKTMGVIALALITTGHLTGDVKEQGLPIWIIASCALAIGLGTYLGGWRVIRTLGKGLVEIESPQGLAAEASSAAIILSSSAAGMALSTTHVATGSILGSGVGKPGAEVRWAVAGRMAVAWLITLPAAGIVGALSFWLSHGAESLTGSSLAGDGLIFLLLCGLSFYLWWRAQQQKVDHSNVNADWDASTNSVVPAEVREATTNGTPPTDTKPPAGSKPAAAV
;
A
#
# COMPACT_ATOMS: atom_id res chain seq x y z
N MET A 1 1.76 17.24 -30.61
CA MET A 1 2.40 17.00 -29.29
C MET A 1 3.76 16.36 -29.57
N SER A 2 4.83 16.77 -28.87
CA SER A 2 6.13 16.08 -28.96
C SER A 2 6.02 14.66 -28.36
N ALA A 3 6.89 13.75 -28.77
CA ALA A 3 6.94 12.39 -28.22
C ALA A 3 7.11 12.42 -26.68
N GLU A 4 7.99 13.30 -26.20
CA GLU A 4 8.22 13.56 -24.78
C GLU A 4 6.95 13.94 -24.02
N LEU A 5 6.11 14.84 -24.58
CA LEU A 5 4.85 15.24 -23.94
C LEU A 5 3.85 14.08 -23.88
N ILE A 6 3.81 13.23 -24.91
CA ILE A 6 2.94 12.04 -24.90
C ILE A 6 3.40 11.06 -23.82
N ILE A 7 4.71 10.81 -23.71
CA ILE A 7 5.29 9.95 -22.67
C ILE A 7 4.98 10.51 -21.28
N LEU A 8 5.15 11.82 -21.08
CA LEU A 8 4.82 12.48 -19.81
C LEU A 8 3.35 12.30 -19.43
N VAL A 9 2.42 12.46 -20.38
CA VAL A 9 0.98 12.25 -20.12
C VAL A 9 0.68 10.78 -19.77
N LEU A 10 1.29 9.83 -20.47
CA LEU A 10 1.15 8.40 -20.16
C LEU A 10 1.73 8.05 -18.79
N LEU A 11 2.87 8.65 -18.43
CA LEU A 11 3.49 8.50 -17.12
C LEU A 11 2.58 9.04 -16.03
N ILE A 12 2.03 10.26 -16.18
CA ILE A 12 1.10 10.84 -15.20
C ILE A 12 -0.14 9.95 -15.04
N ALA A 13 -0.72 9.48 -16.15
CA ALA A 13 -1.85 8.56 -16.09
C ALA A 13 -1.49 7.25 -15.36
N THR A 14 -0.29 6.72 -15.60
CA THR A 14 0.23 5.52 -14.94
C THR A 14 0.51 5.76 -13.46
N ALA A 15 1.02 6.93 -13.08
CA ALA A 15 1.23 7.31 -11.69
C ALA A 15 -0.10 7.40 -10.93
N LEU A 16 -1.13 8.00 -11.53
CA LEU A 16 -2.48 8.03 -10.96
C LEU A 16 -3.08 6.62 -10.87
N ALA A 17 -2.84 5.77 -11.88
CA ALA A 17 -3.21 4.35 -11.81
C ALA A 17 -2.49 3.64 -10.66
N PHE A 18 -1.19 3.89 -10.45
CA PHE A 18 -0.45 3.38 -9.31
C PHE A 18 -1.08 3.82 -7.99
N ASP A 19 -1.40 5.10 -7.82
CA ASP A 19 -2.01 5.63 -6.59
C ASP A 19 -3.39 5.03 -6.31
N PHE A 20 -4.18 4.83 -7.37
CA PHE A 20 -5.42 4.09 -7.30
C PHE A 20 -5.19 2.63 -6.88
N THR A 21 -4.19 1.96 -7.46
CA THR A 21 -3.86 0.60 -7.05
C THR A 21 -3.39 0.51 -5.61
N ASN A 22 -2.64 1.51 -5.16
CA ASN A 22 -2.16 1.64 -3.80
C ASN A 22 -3.34 1.83 -2.83
N GLY A 23 -4.26 2.75 -3.14
CA GLY A 23 -5.45 3.01 -2.34
C GLY A 23 -6.28 1.75 -2.11
N PHE A 24 -6.51 0.93 -3.14
CA PHE A 24 -7.26 -0.31 -2.98
C PHE A 24 -6.45 -1.36 -2.20
N HIS A 25 -5.15 -1.52 -2.51
CA HIS A 25 -4.28 -2.53 -1.88
C HIS A 25 -4.16 -2.29 -0.37
N ASP A 26 -3.96 -1.04 0.03
CA ASP A 26 -3.65 -0.64 1.40
C ASP A 26 -4.89 -0.24 2.21
N THR A 27 -6.10 -0.40 1.64
CA THR A 27 -7.35 -0.28 2.42
C THR A 27 -7.35 -1.24 3.63
N GLY A 28 -6.70 -2.41 3.48
CA GLY A 28 -6.52 -3.36 4.57
C GLY A 28 -5.80 -2.76 5.78
N ASN A 29 -4.80 -1.90 5.56
CA ASN A 29 -3.99 -1.31 6.62
C ASN A 29 -4.82 -0.41 7.54
N ALA A 30 -5.82 0.28 6.99
CA ALA A 30 -6.66 1.20 7.74
C ALA A 30 -7.95 0.56 8.29
N MET A 31 -8.52 -0.41 7.58
CA MET A 31 -9.90 -0.87 7.84
C MET A 31 -10.03 -2.34 8.21
N ALA A 32 -8.99 -3.18 8.07
CA ALA A 32 -9.13 -4.61 8.35
C ALA A 32 -9.53 -4.91 9.80
N THR A 33 -8.94 -4.20 10.76
CA THR A 33 -9.21 -4.34 12.20
C THR A 33 -10.63 -3.90 12.56
N SER A 34 -11.07 -2.74 12.07
CA SER A 34 -12.41 -2.20 12.34
C SER A 34 -13.53 -2.99 11.65
N ILE A 35 -13.24 -3.61 10.50
CA ILE A 35 -14.13 -4.55 9.82
C ILE A 35 -14.19 -5.88 10.55
N ALA A 36 -13.04 -6.46 10.93
CA ALA A 36 -12.96 -7.78 11.56
C ALA A 36 -13.60 -7.81 12.96
N THR A 37 -13.48 -6.72 13.72
CA THR A 37 -14.13 -6.52 15.03
C THR A 37 -15.64 -6.24 14.92
N GLY A 38 -16.14 -5.92 13.72
CA GLY A 38 -17.51 -5.47 13.51
C GLY A 38 -17.79 -4.05 14.00
N ALA A 39 -16.74 -3.26 14.30
CA ALA A 39 -16.88 -1.86 14.68
C ALA A 39 -17.54 -1.06 13.54
N LEU A 40 -17.07 -1.27 12.31
CA LEU A 40 -17.62 -0.72 11.07
C LEU A 40 -18.10 -1.83 10.13
N LYS A 41 -19.19 -1.56 9.40
CA LYS A 41 -19.61 -2.42 8.29
C LYS A 41 -18.62 -2.24 7.12
N PRO A 42 -18.32 -3.29 6.33
CA PRO A 42 -17.34 -3.23 5.24
C PRO A 42 -17.49 -2.02 4.30
N LYS A 43 -18.71 -1.77 3.76
CA LYS A 43 -18.95 -0.64 2.86
C LYS A 43 -18.79 0.72 3.54
N THR A 44 -19.22 0.84 4.80
CA THR A 44 -19.06 2.09 5.56
C THR A 44 -17.59 2.38 5.84
N ALA A 45 -16.81 1.35 6.16
CA ALA A 45 -15.39 1.46 6.42
C ALA A 45 -14.63 1.99 5.20
N VAL A 46 -14.84 1.43 4.01
CA VAL A 46 -14.15 1.87 2.79
C VAL A 46 -14.57 3.26 2.30
N ILE A 47 -15.83 3.66 2.51
CA ILE A 47 -16.29 5.03 2.22
C ILE A 47 -15.59 6.03 3.14
N LEU A 48 -15.61 5.76 4.45
CA LEU A 48 -14.95 6.60 5.44
C LEU A 48 -13.45 6.72 5.14
N ALA A 49 -12.80 5.59 4.85
CA ALA A 49 -11.39 5.53 4.50
C ALA A 49 -11.07 6.32 3.23
N GLY A 50 -11.87 6.17 2.17
CA GLY A 50 -11.67 6.89 0.91
C GLY A 50 -11.77 8.40 1.08
N VAL A 51 -12.76 8.89 1.84
CA VAL A 51 -12.91 10.32 2.14
C VAL A 51 -11.74 10.84 2.97
N LEU A 52 -11.32 10.10 4.01
CA LEU A 52 -10.21 10.52 4.86
C LEU A 52 -8.86 10.43 4.16
N ASN A 53 -8.66 9.48 3.25
CA ASN A 53 -7.48 9.44 2.38
C ASN A 53 -7.42 10.69 1.49
N LEU A 54 -8.56 11.08 0.90
CA LEU A 54 -8.66 12.29 0.11
C LEU A 54 -8.28 13.52 0.94
N VAL A 55 -8.84 13.67 2.14
CA VAL A 55 -8.51 14.80 3.04
C VAL A 55 -7.04 14.77 3.46
N GLY A 56 -6.53 13.61 3.85
CA GLY A 56 -5.16 13.42 4.32
C GLY A 56 -4.12 13.84 3.27
N ALA A 57 -4.40 13.60 1.99
CA ALA A 57 -3.53 13.99 0.89
C ALA A 57 -3.25 15.51 0.84
N PHE A 58 -4.14 16.36 1.36
CA PHE A 58 -3.95 17.82 1.40
C PHE A 58 -3.17 18.30 2.64
N LEU A 59 -2.81 17.42 3.58
CA LEU A 59 -2.24 17.85 4.87
C LEU A 59 -0.72 18.02 4.87
N SER A 60 0.01 17.50 3.86
CA SER A 60 1.48 17.58 3.83
C SER A 60 2.04 17.33 2.42
N VAL A 61 3.28 17.78 2.20
CA VAL A 61 4.07 17.58 0.97
C VAL A 61 5.50 17.06 1.25
N GLU A 62 5.86 16.79 2.51
CA GLU A 62 7.21 16.39 2.93
C GLU A 62 7.66 15.02 2.38
N VAL A 63 6.74 14.07 2.26
CA VAL A 63 7.02 12.75 1.67
C VAL A 63 7.22 12.90 0.16
N ALA A 64 6.46 13.78 -0.51
CA ALA A 64 6.65 14.04 -1.94
C ALA A 64 8.05 14.61 -2.24
N VAL A 65 8.51 15.56 -1.42
CA VAL A 65 9.89 16.11 -1.48
C VAL A 65 10.94 15.01 -1.29
N THR A 66 10.65 14.04 -0.42
CA THR A 66 11.57 12.90 -0.20
C THR A 66 11.65 12.02 -1.44
N VAL A 67 10.53 11.73 -2.11
CA VAL A 67 10.53 10.91 -3.33
C VAL A 67 11.31 11.58 -4.47
N THR A 68 11.21 12.90 -4.63
CA THR A 68 11.93 13.62 -5.70
C THR A 68 13.44 13.68 -5.50
N THR A 69 13.95 13.51 -4.28
CA THR A 69 15.37 13.77 -3.93
C THR A 69 16.12 12.55 -3.41
N SER A 70 15.43 11.59 -2.79
CA SER A 70 16.07 10.56 -1.95
C SER A 70 16.18 9.18 -2.61
N VAL A 71 15.66 9.00 -3.83
CA VAL A 71 15.64 7.68 -4.51
C VAL A 71 16.59 7.68 -5.70
N LEU A 72 16.35 8.56 -6.66
CA LEU A 72 17.11 8.64 -7.91
C LEU A 72 18.04 9.86 -7.91
N LYS A 73 19.26 9.68 -8.44
CA LYS A 73 20.24 10.74 -8.71
C LYS A 73 20.25 11.08 -10.20
N ILE A 74 19.10 11.43 -10.74
CA ILE A 74 18.95 11.80 -12.16
C ILE A 74 18.93 13.32 -12.36
N GLN A 75 18.78 14.07 -11.27
CA GLN A 75 18.74 15.53 -11.26
C GLN A 75 19.45 16.11 -10.04
N ASP A 76 19.95 17.34 -10.16
CA ASP A 76 20.40 18.12 -9.02
C ASP A 76 19.20 18.48 -8.13
N SER A 77 19.32 18.22 -6.84
CA SER A 77 18.22 18.37 -5.88
C SER A 77 17.83 19.82 -5.59
N LYS A 78 18.66 20.81 -5.99
CA LYS A 78 18.40 22.23 -5.77
C LYS A 78 17.94 22.93 -7.04
N THR A 79 18.60 22.66 -8.15
CA THR A 79 18.29 23.33 -9.42
C THR A 79 17.25 22.58 -10.24
N GLY A 80 17.03 21.29 -9.97
CA GLY A 80 16.19 20.42 -10.79
C GLY A 80 16.79 20.10 -12.16
N GLN A 81 18.02 20.56 -12.44
CA GLN A 81 18.68 20.25 -13.71
C GLN A 81 19.07 18.79 -13.75
N LEU A 82 18.78 18.13 -14.88
CA LEU A 82 19.20 16.77 -15.13
C LEU A 82 20.72 16.65 -15.10
N ILE A 83 21.22 15.50 -14.65
CA ILE A 83 22.66 15.23 -14.74
C ILE A 83 23.07 15.15 -16.23
N PRO A 84 24.30 15.55 -16.61
CA PRO A 84 24.70 15.65 -18.02
C PRO A 84 24.58 14.36 -18.84
N SER A 85 24.51 13.20 -18.18
CA SER A 85 24.39 11.89 -18.80
C SER A 85 22.96 11.43 -19.07
N ILE A 86 21.94 12.25 -18.73
CA ILE A 86 20.52 11.89 -18.86
C ILE A 86 19.79 13.04 -19.54
N ASP A 87 19.08 12.72 -20.62
CA ASP A 87 18.12 13.63 -21.24
C ASP A 87 16.70 13.41 -20.66
N ALA A 88 15.78 14.33 -20.98
CA ALA A 88 14.41 14.27 -20.46
C ALA A 88 13.70 12.96 -20.86
N SER A 89 13.94 12.45 -22.07
CA SER A 89 13.37 11.20 -22.56
C SER A 89 13.81 10.02 -21.68
N THR A 90 15.12 9.85 -21.47
CA THR A 90 15.65 8.76 -20.63
C THR A 90 15.18 8.89 -19.19
N GLY A 91 15.14 10.11 -18.65
CA GLY A 91 14.63 10.38 -17.31
C GLY A 91 13.17 9.95 -17.14
N LEU A 92 12.31 10.27 -18.10
CA LEU A 92 10.92 9.83 -18.13
C LEU A 92 10.82 8.30 -18.21
N THR A 93 11.59 7.66 -19.10
CA THR A 93 11.59 6.19 -19.25
C THR A 93 12.02 5.49 -17.95
N ILE A 94 13.00 6.01 -17.21
CA ILE A 94 13.41 5.47 -15.90
C ILE A 94 12.24 5.50 -14.91
N ILE A 95 11.59 6.66 -14.78
CA ILE A 95 10.47 6.84 -13.84
C ILE A 95 9.28 5.95 -14.24
N PHE A 96 8.97 5.90 -15.53
CA PHE A 96 7.87 5.13 -16.08
C PHE A 96 8.08 3.62 -15.90
N ALA A 97 9.27 3.12 -16.23
CA ALA A 97 9.65 1.72 -15.99
C ALA A 97 9.59 1.35 -14.50
N GLY A 98 10.03 2.25 -13.62
CA GLY A 98 9.95 2.04 -12.18
C GLY A 98 8.51 1.96 -11.66
N LEU A 99 7.61 2.81 -12.16
CA LEU A 99 6.18 2.75 -11.85
C LEU A 99 5.55 1.42 -12.29
N ILE A 100 5.89 0.92 -13.48
CA ILE A 100 5.42 -0.39 -13.97
C ILE A 100 5.82 -1.51 -13.02
N GLY A 101 7.08 -1.50 -12.56
CA GLY A 101 7.57 -2.44 -11.55
C GLY A 101 6.75 -2.41 -10.26
N GLY A 102 6.44 -1.21 -9.76
CA GLY A 102 5.61 -1.02 -8.58
C GLY A 102 4.17 -1.53 -8.76
N ILE A 103 3.51 -1.15 -9.86
CA ILE A 103 2.11 -1.54 -10.14
C ILE A 103 1.98 -3.05 -10.29
N LEU A 104 2.80 -3.67 -11.14
CA LEU A 104 2.70 -5.09 -11.41
C LEU A 104 2.95 -5.93 -10.15
N TRP A 105 3.91 -5.51 -9.32
CA TRP A 105 4.14 -6.18 -8.04
C TRP A 105 2.96 -6.03 -7.09
N ASN A 106 2.40 -4.83 -6.95
CA ASN A 106 1.22 -4.58 -6.11
C ASN A 106 0.00 -5.43 -6.54
N LEU A 107 -0.27 -5.50 -7.84
CA LEU A 107 -1.37 -6.30 -8.37
C LEU A 107 -1.13 -7.81 -8.15
N LEU A 108 0.13 -8.26 -8.28
CA LEU A 108 0.50 -9.65 -8.04
C LEU A 108 0.32 -10.02 -6.57
N THR A 109 0.80 -9.20 -5.63
CA THR A 109 0.64 -9.47 -4.19
C THR A 109 -0.81 -9.39 -3.77
N TRP A 110 -1.59 -8.46 -4.32
CA TRP A 110 -3.03 -8.40 -4.11
C TRP A 110 -3.76 -9.65 -4.60
N LEU A 111 -3.42 -10.17 -5.78
CA LEU A 111 -4.00 -11.41 -6.31
C LEU A 111 -3.86 -12.55 -5.31
N PHE A 112 -2.70 -12.67 -4.67
CA PHE A 112 -2.44 -13.66 -3.62
C PHE A 112 -2.89 -13.24 -2.21
N GLY A 113 -3.46 -12.04 -2.06
CA GLY A 113 -3.87 -11.48 -0.77
C GLY A 113 -2.72 -11.31 0.22
N ILE A 114 -1.50 -11.17 -0.29
CA ILE A 114 -0.29 -10.96 0.51
C ILE A 114 -0.19 -9.47 0.83
N PRO A 115 -0.25 -9.06 2.11
CA PRO A 115 -0.09 -7.65 2.46
C PRO A 115 1.37 -7.25 2.26
N SER A 116 1.64 -6.67 1.09
CA SER A 116 2.93 -6.09 0.70
C SER A 116 2.94 -4.56 0.90
N SER A 117 4.14 -3.98 0.82
CA SER A 117 4.34 -2.52 0.89
C SER A 117 4.40 -1.94 -0.51
N SER A 118 3.38 -1.16 -0.89
CA SER A 118 3.39 -0.36 -2.12
C SER A 118 4.56 0.63 -2.17
N SER A 119 4.99 1.12 -1.01
CA SER A 119 6.15 2.02 -0.91
C SER A 119 7.44 1.31 -1.35
N HIS A 120 7.65 0.08 -0.89
CA HIS A 120 8.82 -0.72 -1.28
C HIS A 120 8.74 -1.21 -2.72
N ALA A 121 7.52 -1.48 -3.22
CA ALA A 121 7.31 -1.81 -4.62
C ALA A 121 7.69 -0.62 -5.52
N LEU A 122 7.22 0.60 -5.20
CA LEU A 122 7.56 1.82 -5.93
C LEU A 122 9.07 2.10 -5.90
N PHE A 123 9.66 2.13 -4.71
CA PHE A 123 11.09 2.41 -4.59
C PHE A 123 11.94 1.31 -5.20
N GLY A 124 11.55 0.04 -5.04
CA GLY A 124 12.19 -1.09 -5.70
C GLY A 124 12.21 -0.91 -7.21
N GLY A 125 11.04 -0.64 -7.81
CA GLY A 125 10.91 -0.37 -9.25
C GLY A 125 11.79 0.78 -9.73
N LEU A 126 11.73 1.93 -9.06
CA LEU A 126 12.57 3.10 -9.40
C LEU A 126 14.06 2.79 -9.27
N ILE A 127 14.49 2.14 -8.18
CA ILE A 127 15.89 1.72 -7.98
C ILE A 127 16.32 0.77 -9.10
N GLY A 128 15.51 -0.23 -9.42
CA GLY A 128 15.82 -1.20 -10.47
C GLY A 128 15.94 -0.56 -11.86
N ALA A 129 15.01 0.31 -12.23
CA ALA A 129 15.09 1.07 -13.48
C ALA A 129 16.31 2.01 -13.51
N GLY A 130 16.61 2.70 -12.40
CA GLY A 130 17.79 3.56 -12.28
C GLY A 130 19.11 2.79 -12.39
N LEU A 131 19.20 1.60 -11.79
CA LEU A 131 20.34 0.69 -11.93
C LEU A 131 20.50 0.21 -13.37
N ALA A 132 19.41 -0.13 -14.04
CA ALA A 132 19.42 -0.57 -15.43
C ALA A 132 19.87 0.51 -16.40
N ALA A 133 19.56 1.78 -16.10
CA ALA A 133 19.85 2.92 -16.95
C ALA A 133 21.23 3.54 -16.72
N VAL A 134 21.64 3.73 -15.47
CA VAL A 134 22.81 4.55 -15.09
C VAL A 134 23.73 3.83 -14.10
N GLY A 135 23.46 2.55 -13.82
CA GLY A 135 24.23 1.75 -12.86
C GLY A 135 24.11 2.27 -11.42
N LEU A 136 25.08 1.88 -10.58
CA LEU A 136 25.08 2.22 -9.14
C LEU A 136 25.11 3.74 -8.87
N ALA A 137 25.59 4.54 -9.81
CA ALA A 137 25.70 6.00 -9.66
C ALA A 137 24.34 6.72 -9.76
N GLY A 138 23.37 6.13 -10.48
CA GLY A 138 22.03 6.69 -10.66
C GLY A 138 21.12 6.58 -9.43
N VAL A 139 21.56 5.89 -8.37
CA VAL A 139 20.76 5.65 -7.15
C VAL A 139 21.31 6.46 -5.98
N ASN A 140 20.42 7.10 -5.23
CA ASN A 140 20.78 7.79 -4.01
C ASN A 140 20.87 6.81 -2.82
N TRP A 141 21.96 6.05 -2.72
CA TRP A 141 22.13 5.04 -1.66
C TRP A 141 21.99 5.59 -0.23
N SER A 142 22.44 6.82 0.00
CA SER A 142 22.28 7.47 1.32
C SER A 142 20.81 7.72 1.61
N GLY A 143 20.09 8.34 0.66
CA GLY A 143 18.65 8.58 0.76
C GLY A 143 17.84 7.28 0.89
N VAL A 144 18.09 6.30 0.03
CA VAL A 144 17.45 4.97 0.07
C VAL A 144 17.69 4.29 1.42
N THR A 145 18.91 4.31 1.94
CA THR A 145 19.20 3.65 3.23
C THR A 145 18.49 4.37 4.38
N GLN A 146 18.62 5.69 4.47
CA GLN A 146 18.12 6.48 5.59
C GLN A 146 16.59 6.67 5.58
N LYS A 147 16.00 6.85 4.40
CA LYS A 147 14.59 7.22 4.24
C LYS A 147 13.70 6.06 3.82
N VAL A 148 14.27 4.94 3.35
CA VAL A 148 13.51 3.75 2.91
C VAL A 148 13.89 2.52 3.74
N LEU A 149 15.14 2.04 3.69
CA LEU A 149 15.53 0.75 4.27
C LEU A 149 15.51 0.72 5.81
N ILE A 150 16.07 1.74 6.47
CA ILE A 150 16.08 1.80 7.94
C ILE A 150 14.63 1.86 8.48
N PRO A 151 13.76 2.78 8.00
CA PRO A 151 12.35 2.76 8.38
C PRO A 151 11.65 1.44 8.07
N ALA A 152 11.97 0.77 6.96
CA ALA A 152 11.35 -0.51 6.57
C ALA A 152 11.47 -1.58 7.65
N VAL A 153 12.62 -1.65 8.32
CA VAL A 153 12.95 -2.63 9.36
C VAL A 153 12.54 -2.14 10.74
N ALA A 154 12.82 -0.87 11.05
CA ALA A 154 12.56 -0.31 12.38
C ALA A 154 11.05 -0.15 12.65
N ALA A 155 10.29 0.32 11.67
CA ALA A 155 8.88 0.65 11.82
C ALA A 155 7.99 -0.51 12.30
N PRO A 156 8.02 -1.74 11.71
CA PRO A 156 7.20 -2.84 12.20
C PRO A 156 7.56 -3.26 13.63
N LEU A 157 8.83 -3.19 14.01
CA LEU A 157 9.30 -3.53 15.36
C LEU A 157 8.84 -2.50 16.40
N ILE A 158 8.99 -1.22 16.08
CA ILE A 158 8.51 -0.11 16.92
C ILE A 158 6.99 -0.18 17.04
N ALA A 159 6.28 -0.38 15.93
CA ALA A 159 4.84 -0.52 15.90
C ALA A 159 4.33 -1.70 16.74
N CYS A 160 5.03 -2.84 16.69
CA CYS A 160 4.74 -4.01 17.52
C CYS A 160 4.95 -3.72 19.01
N LEU A 161 6.08 -3.10 19.37
CA LEU A 161 6.38 -2.75 20.76
C LEU A 161 5.37 -1.74 21.33
N VAL A 162 5.11 -0.65 20.61
CA VAL A 162 4.19 0.42 21.05
C VAL A 162 2.76 -0.13 21.17
N ALA A 163 2.28 -0.88 20.17
CA ALA A 163 0.95 -1.47 20.23
C ALA A 163 0.83 -2.56 21.30
N GLY A 164 1.89 -3.33 21.54
CA GLY A 164 1.95 -4.34 22.59
C GLY A 164 1.87 -3.73 23.99
N CYS A 165 2.70 -2.73 24.26
CA CYS A 165 2.65 -1.97 25.52
C CYS A 165 1.30 -1.27 25.71
N GLY A 166 0.79 -0.63 24.64
CA GLY A 166 -0.51 0.05 24.66
C GLY A 166 -1.67 -0.91 24.93
N THR A 167 -1.67 -2.07 24.27
CA THR A 167 -2.70 -3.10 24.49
C THR A 167 -2.63 -3.66 25.89
N TRP A 168 -1.44 -4.01 26.38
CA TRP A 168 -1.26 -4.48 27.75
C TRP A 168 -1.80 -3.49 28.77
N LEU A 169 -1.49 -2.19 28.58
CA LEU A 169 -1.96 -1.13 29.46
C LEU A 169 -3.50 -0.99 29.42
N VAL A 170 -4.09 -1.01 28.22
CA VAL A 170 -5.55 -0.97 28.03
C VAL A 170 -6.23 -2.11 28.80
N TYR A 171 -5.77 -3.35 28.64
CA TYR A 171 -6.35 -4.51 29.33
C TYR A 171 -6.06 -4.48 30.84
N ARG A 172 -4.92 -3.94 31.27
CA ARG A 172 -4.54 -3.81 32.67
C ARG A 172 -5.42 -2.82 33.43
N ILE A 173 -5.73 -1.67 32.82
CA ILE A 173 -6.57 -0.62 33.41
C ILE A 173 -8.04 -1.06 33.40
N THR A 174 -8.48 -1.68 32.31
CA THR A 174 -9.90 -2.02 32.10
C THR A 174 -10.30 -3.40 32.65
N ARG A 175 -9.40 -4.08 33.38
CA ARG A 175 -9.64 -5.45 33.90
C ARG A 175 -10.88 -5.58 34.79
N ASN A 176 -11.28 -4.50 35.47
CA ASN A 176 -12.42 -4.48 36.38
C ASN A 176 -13.72 -4.01 35.70
N VAL A 177 -13.67 -3.68 34.41
CA VAL A 177 -14.85 -3.23 33.65
C VAL A 177 -15.54 -4.44 33.04
N MET A 178 -16.88 -4.50 33.15
CA MET A 178 -17.66 -5.56 32.50
C MET A 178 -17.37 -5.61 30.99
N LYS A 179 -17.12 -6.82 30.47
CA LYS A 179 -16.70 -7.06 29.08
C LYS A 179 -17.57 -6.32 28.06
N ASN A 180 -18.90 -6.43 28.17
CA ASN A 180 -19.83 -5.79 27.22
C ASN A 180 -19.75 -4.26 27.23
N ARG A 181 -19.61 -3.64 28.41
CA ARG A 181 -19.46 -2.17 28.53
C ARG A 181 -18.11 -1.71 27.99
N ARG A 182 -17.06 -2.50 28.24
CA ARG A 182 -15.72 -2.26 27.68
C ARG A 182 -15.80 -2.28 26.15
N GLU A 183 -16.31 -3.35 25.56
CA GLU A 183 -16.39 -3.49 24.09
C GLU A 183 -17.20 -2.37 23.44
N GLN A 184 -18.35 -1.98 24.00
CA GLN A 184 -19.14 -0.87 23.47
C GLN A 184 -18.41 0.48 23.51
N GLY A 185 -17.71 0.79 24.61
CA GLY A 185 -16.91 2.03 24.72
C GLY A 185 -15.71 2.03 23.76
N PHE A 186 -14.97 0.92 23.71
CA PHE A 186 -13.81 0.80 22.83
C PHE A 186 -14.17 0.77 21.35
N ARG A 187 -15.38 0.35 20.98
CA ARG A 187 -15.85 0.37 19.60
C ARG A 187 -15.85 1.79 19.01
N TRP A 188 -16.32 2.79 19.75
CA TRP A 188 -16.31 4.18 19.29
C TRP A 188 -14.90 4.75 19.18
N GLY A 189 -14.05 4.44 20.16
CA GLY A 189 -12.64 4.81 20.10
C GLY A 189 -11.94 4.15 18.90
N GLN A 190 -12.26 2.90 18.59
CA GLN A 190 -11.74 2.20 17.41
C GLN A 190 -12.18 2.87 16.11
N ILE A 191 -13.43 3.30 15.98
CA ILE A 191 -13.88 4.03 14.80
C ILE A 191 -13.06 5.32 14.62
N ALA A 192 -12.78 6.04 15.71
CA ALA A 192 -11.96 7.25 15.69
C ALA A 192 -10.50 6.94 15.31
N THR A 193 -9.89 5.90 15.87
CA THR A 193 -8.50 5.52 15.54
C THR A 193 -8.36 4.97 14.13
N ALA A 194 -9.29 4.15 13.65
CA ALA A 194 -9.34 3.70 12.26
C ALA A 194 -9.46 4.89 11.29
N SER A 195 -10.24 5.90 11.66
CA SER A 195 -10.33 7.15 10.91
C SER A 195 -8.99 7.88 10.87
N LEU A 196 -8.26 7.95 11.99
CA LEU A 196 -6.92 8.53 12.03
C LEU A 196 -5.91 7.75 11.19
N VAL A 197 -6.00 6.42 11.14
CA VAL A 197 -5.14 5.60 10.25
C VAL A 197 -5.46 5.84 8.79
N ALA A 198 -6.73 5.99 8.40
CA ALA A 198 -7.09 6.39 7.05
C ALA A 198 -6.56 7.78 6.71
N LEU A 199 -6.76 8.76 7.59
CA LEU A 199 -6.23 10.10 7.39
C LEU A 199 -4.70 10.07 7.21
N SER A 200 -3.99 9.35 8.09
CA SER A 200 -2.52 9.23 8.02
C SER A 200 -2.04 8.48 6.78
N HIS A 201 -2.81 7.50 6.31
CA HIS A 201 -2.56 6.82 5.05
C HIS A 201 -2.62 7.80 3.88
N GLY A 202 -3.67 8.63 3.77
CA GLY A 202 -3.75 9.70 2.78
C GLY A 202 -2.56 10.67 2.85
N THR A 203 -2.20 11.09 4.06
CA THR A 203 -1.06 11.99 4.30
C THR A 203 0.27 11.35 3.88
N ASN A 204 0.43 10.03 3.93
CA ASN A 204 1.70 9.38 3.63
C ASN A 204 1.80 8.85 2.19
N ASP A 205 0.74 8.26 1.68
CA ASP A 205 0.76 7.42 0.48
C ASP A 205 0.44 8.19 -0.78
N ALA A 206 -0.54 9.10 -0.75
CA ALA A 206 -0.84 9.99 -1.87
C ALA A 206 0.39 10.82 -2.28
N GLN A 207 1.15 11.26 -1.27
CA GLN A 207 2.37 12.05 -1.47
C GLN A 207 3.46 11.31 -2.26
N LYS A 208 3.50 9.97 -2.22
CA LYS A 208 4.51 9.22 -2.98
C LYS A 208 4.27 9.38 -4.47
N THR A 209 3.02 9.25 -4.90
CA THR A 209 2.61 9.48 -6.28
C THR A 209 2.80 10.95 -6.67
N MET A 210 2.44 11.89 -5.78
CA MET A 210 2.71 13.31 -6.02
C MET A 210 4.20 13.57 -6.29
N GLY A 211 5.08 12.94 -5.51
CA GLY A 211 6.53 13.04 -5.70
C GLY A 211 7.01 12.42 -7.02
N VAL A 212 6.41 11.32 -7.47
CA VAL A 212 6.74 10.72 -8.79
C VAL A 212 6.31 11.64 -9.93
N ILE A 213 5.10 12.19 -9.88
CA ILE A 213 4.61 13.14 -10.88
C ILE A 213 5.47 14.41 -10.88
N ALA A 214 5.81 14.94 -9.70
CA ALA A 214 6.70 16.08 -9.56
C ALA A 214 8.08 15.78 -10.17
N LEU A 215 8.66 14.60 -9.91
CA LEU A 215 9.93 14.18 -10.48
C LEU A 215 9.89 14.16 -12.03
N ALA A 216 8.79 13.66 -12.62
CA ALA A 216 8.61 13.66 -14.07
C ALA A 216 8.45 15.07 -14.66
N LEU A 217 7.75 15.97 -13.96
CA LEU A 217 7.62 17.36 -14.38
C LEU A 217 8.92 18.15 -14.25
N ILE A 218 9.73 17.87 -13.22
CA ILE A 218 11.07 18.46 -13.08
C ILE A 218 11.98 17.96 -14.21
N THR A 219 11.93 16.66 -14.50
CA THR A 219 12.70 16.02 -15.58
C THR A 219 12.47 16.67 -16.95
N THR A 220 11.25 17.15 -17.20
CA THR A 220 10.85 17.80 -18.47
C THR A 220 10.88 19.32 -18.41
N GLY A 221 11.34 19.91 -17.30
CA GLY A 221 11.43 21.36 -17.11
C GLY A 221 10.08 22.08 -16.91
N HIS A 222 8.97 21.35 -16.71
CA HIS A 222 7.65 21.93 -16.45
C HIS A 222 7.44 22.34 -14.98
N LEU A 223 8.29 21.84 -14.06
CA LEU A 223 8.30 22.20 -12.64
C LEU A 223 9.75 22.48 -12.22
N THR A 224 9.95 23.42 -11.29
CA THR A 224 11.29 23.68 -10.77
C THR A 224 11.68 22.63 -9.70
N GLY A 225 12.99 22.48 -9.45
CA GLY A 225 13.51 21.48 -8.51
C GLY A 225 13.15 21.69 -7.03
N ASP A 226 12.77 22.91 -6.62
CA ASP A 226 12.50 23.23 -5.22
C ASP A 226 11.02 23.07 -4.85
N VAL A 227 10.59 21.81 -4.79
CA VAL A 227 9.22 21.42 -4.38
C VAL A 227 8.92 21.87 -2.95
N LYS A 228 9.93 22.04 -2.09
CA LYS A 228 9.72 22.39 -0.69
C LYS A 228 9.35 23.86 -0.52
N GLU A 229 10.07 24.75 -1.19
CA GLU A 229 9.79 26.19 -1.12
C GLU A 229 8.58 26.59 -1.97
N GLN A 230 8.41 25.98 -3.15
CA GLN A 230 7.36 26.38 -4.11
C GLN A 230 6.05 25.63 -3.92
N GLY A 231 6.06 24.52 -3.18
CA GLY A 231 4.94 23.63 -3.03
C GLY A 231 4.62 22.86 -4.32
N LEU A 232 3.56 22.05 -4.25
CA LEU A 232 3.06 21.29 -5.40
C LEU A 232 1.83 21.97 -6.00
N PRO A 233 1.71 21.99 -7.35
CA PRO A 233 0.47 22.40 -8.00
C PRO A 233 -0.74 21.64 -7.46
N ILE A 234 -1.82 22.38 -7.19
CA ILE A 234 -3.03 21.82 -6.56
C ILE A 234 -3.66 20.68 -7.38
N TRP A 235 -3.49 20.69 -8.71
CA TRP A 235 -4.00 19.62 -9.57
C TRP A 235 -3.28 18.29 -9.32
N ILE A 236 -1.98 18.31 -8.95
CA ILE A 236 -1.23 17.10 -8.60
C ILE A 236 -1.81 16.54 -7.30
N ILE A 237 -1.98 17.40 -6.30
CA ILE A 237 -2.53 17.01 -4.99
C ILE A 237 -3.94 16.45 -5.17
N ALA A 238 -4.82 17.16 -5.88
CA ALA A 238 -6.22 16.77 -6.07
C ALA A 238 -6.37 15.49 -6.91
N SER A 239 -5.56 15.32 -7.96
CA SER A 239 -5.64 14.12 -8.80
C SER A 239 -5.15 12.87 -8.06
N CYS A 240 -4.05 12.95 -7.31
CA CYS A 240 -3.59 11.87 -6.43
C CYS A 240 -4.62 11.58 -5.32
N ALA A 241 -5.12 12.62 -4.64
CA ALA A 241 -6.13 12.48 -3.58
C ALA A 241 -7.39 11.75 -4.05
N LEU A 242 -7.86 12.07 -5.27
CA LEU A 242 -8.99 11.39 -5.89
C LEU A 242 -8.63 9.95 -6.28
N ALA A 243 -7.46 9.72 -6.87
CA ALA A 243 -7.02 8.40 -7.29
C ALA A 243 -6.92 7.43 -6.09
N ILE A 244 -6.19 7.80 -5.04
CA ILE A 244 -6.06 6.97 -3.83
C ILE A 244 -7.40 6.79 -3.12
N GLY A 245 -8.24 7.83 -3.02
CA GLY A 245 -9.55 7.77 -2.39
C GLY A 245 -10.52 6.82 -3.12
N LEU A 246 -10.55 6.88 -4.45
CA LEU A 246 -11.35 5.98 -5.29
C LEU A 246 -10.84 4.54 -5.23
N GLY A 247 -9.53 4.34 -5.24
CA GLY A 247 -8.92 3.04 -5.03
C GLY A 247 -9.35 2.44 -3.70
N THR A 248 -9.24 3.23 -2.62
CA THR A 248 -9.65 2.80 -1.28
C THR A 248 -11.13 2.47 -1.18
N TYR A 249 -11.99 3.22 -1.88
CA TYR A 249 -13.42 2.94 -1.93
C TYR A 249 -13.74 1.58 -2.59
N LEU A 250 -13.03 1.17 -3.65
CA LEU A 250 -13.18 -0.17 -4.22
C LEU A 250 -12.79 -1.28 -3.24
N GLY A 251 -11.86 -0.95 -2.35
CA GLY A 251 -11.34 -1.80 -1.30
C GLY A 251 -10.27 -2.77 -1.76
N GLY A 252 -9.73 -3.53 -0.82
CA GLY A 252 -8.69 -4.54 -1.06
C GLY A 252 -9.07 -5.84 -0.40
N TRP A 253 -10.25 -6.37 -0.69
CA TRP A 253 -10.91 -7.40 0.11
C TRP A 253 -10.04 -8.62 0.44
N ARG A 254 -9.19 -9.06 -0.51
CA ARG A 254 -8.20 -10.12 -0.28
C ARG A 254 -7.20 -9.76 0.83
N VAL A 255 -6.65 -8.56 0.80
CA VAL A 255 -5.69 -8.05 1.79
C VAL A 255 -6.39 -7.74 3.13
N ILE A 256 -7.58 -7.13 3.09
CA ILE A 256 -8.43 -6.88 4.27
C ILE A 256 -8.66 -8.17 5.05
N ARG A 257 -8.99 -9.25 4.35
CA ARG A 257 -9.21 -10.57 4.97
C ARG A 257 -7.94 -11.11 5.64
N THR A 258 -6.79 -11.05 4.97
CA THR A 258 -5.52 -11.50 5.53
C THR A 258 -5.13 -10.73 6.80
N LEU A 259 -5.25 -9.40 6.79
CA LEU A 259 -4.90 -8.58 7.95
C LEU A 259 -5.92 -8.69 9.08
N GLY A 260 -7.20 -8.81 8.76
CA GLY A 260 -8.28 -8.81 9.75
C GLY A 260 -8.50 -10.15 10.44
N LYS A 261 -8.22 -11.26 9.75
CA LYS A 261 -8.47 -12.63 10.25
C LYS A 261 -7.25 -13.54 10.24
N GLY A 262 -6.17 -13.18 9.55
CA GLY A 262 -5.02 -14.07 9.33
C GLY A 262 -3.94 -14.02 10.42
N LEU A 263 -3.80 -12.93 11.17
CA LEU A 263 -2.70 -12.74 12.12
C LEU A 263 -3.08 -13.04 13.57
N VAL A 264 -4.11 -12.37 14.06
CA VAL A 264 -4.58 -12.40 15.46
C VAL A 264 -6.10 -12.25 15.44
N GLU A 265 -6.81 -12.90 16.35
CA GLU A 265 -8.23 -12.57 16.59
C GLU A 265 -8.32 -11.28 17.41
N ILE A 266 -8.86 -10.23 16.80
CA ILE A 266 -8.84 -8.87 17.33
C ILE A 266 -10.19 -8.51 17.95
N GLU A 267 -10.18 -8.00 19.18
CA GLU A 267 -11.30 -7.30 19.81
C GLU A 267 -11.13 -5.77 19.71
N SER A 268 -12.21 -5.00 19.90
CA SER A 268 -12.15 -3.53 19.79
C SER A 268 -11.09 -2.84 20.67
N PRO A 269 -10.78 -3.28 21.91
CA PRO A 269 -9.70 -2.68 22.68
C PRO A 269 -8.31 -2.88 22.04
N GLN A 270 -8.06 -4.05 21.44
CA GLN A 270 -6.83 -4.32 20.69
C GLN A 270 -6.78 -3.49 19.40
N GLY A 271 -7.91 -3.45 18.67
CA GLY A 271 -8.05 -2.67 17.45
C GLY A 271 -7.74 -1.19 17.67
N LEU A 272 -8.32 -0.60 18.72
CA LEU A 272 -8.03 0.78 19.12
C LEU A 272 -6.54 1.00 19.39
N ALA A 273 -5.91 0.13 20.18
CA ALA A 273 -4.50 0.27 20.52
C ALA A 273 -3.58 0.12 19.29
N ALA A 274 -3.87 -0.84 18.41
CA ALA A 274 -3.14 -1.07 17.17
C ALA A 274 -3.26 0.12 16.21
N GLU A 275 -4.48 0.61 15.98
CA GLU A 275 -4.75 1.72 15.08
C GLU A 275 -4.19 3.04 15.60
N ALA A 276 -4.33 3.34 16.91
CA ALA A 276 -3.73 4.52 17.52
C ALA A 276 -2.20 4.53 17.36
N SER A 277 -1.56 3.38 17.61
CA SER A 277 -0.11 3.21 17.43
C SER A 277 0.30 3.40 15.98
N SER A 278 -0.46 2.81 15.05
CA SER A 278 -0.22 2.93 13.62
C SER A 278 -0.33 4.38 13.15
N ALA A 279 -1.42 5.07 13.51
CA ALA A 279 -1.64 6.47 13.15
C ALA A 279 -0.52 7.37 13.69
N ALA A 280 -0.12 7.21 14.95
CA ALA A 280 0.94 8.00 15.56
C ALA A 280 2.29 7.81 14.85
N ILE A 281 2.65 6.56 14.52
CA ILE A 281 3.91 6.25 13.83
C ILE A 281 3.90 6.76 12.39
N ILE A 282 2.79 6.55 11.66
CA ILE A 282 2.67 7.03 10.27
C ILE A 282 2.74 8.56 10.23
N LEU A 283 1.95 9.27 11.05
CA LEU A 283 1.92 10.74 11.05
C LEU A 283 3.26 11.35 11.45
N SER A 284 3.91 10.83 12.49
CA SER A 284 5.23 11.31 12.93
C SER A 284 6.31 11.04 11.88
N SER A 285 6.25 9.90 11.20
CA SER A 285 7.14 9.58 10.07
C SER A 285 6.91 10.49 8.86
N SER A 286 5.66 10.72 8.48
CA SER A 286 5.32 11.61 7.36
C SER A 286 5.74 13.05 7.66
N ALA A 287 5.57 13.54 8.89
CA ALA A 287 6.05 14.85 9.32
C ALA A 287 7.59 14.98 9.26
N ALA A 288 8.32 13.87 9.45
CA ALA A 288 9.77 13.82 9.31
C ALA A 288 10.25 13.60 7.85
N GLY A 289 9.32 13.56 6.88
CA GLY A 289 9.64 13.26 5.49
C GLY A 289 10.30 11.89 5.36
N MET A 290 9.81 10.87 6.07
CA MET A 290 10.25 9.49 5.91
C MET A 290 9.16 8.73 5.16
N ALA A 291 9.53 8.14 4.01
CA ALA A 291 8.62 7.40 3.17
C ALA A 291 8.40 5.97 3.70
N LEU A 292 7.70 5.90 4.82
CA LEU A 292 7.49 4.68 5.58
C LEU A 292 6.38 3.81 4.97
N SER A 293 6.53 2.49 5.15
CA SER A 293 5.53 1.47 4.77
C SER A 293 4.40 1.40 5.80
N THR A 294 3.23 1.89 5.40
CA THR A 294 1.97 1.77 6.16
C THR A 294 1.62 0.30 6.44
N THR A 295 1.84 -0.61 5.47
CA THR A 295 1.61 -2.05 5.66
C THR A 295 2.47 -2.64 6.76
N HIS A 296 3.76 -2.28 6.83
CA HIS A 296 4.65 -2.80 7.87
C HIS A 296 4.24 -2.28 9.25
N VAL A 297 3.86 -1.00 9.35
CA VAL A 297 3.40 -0.41 10.61
C VAL A 297 2.09 -1.02 11.05
N ALA A 298 1.09 -1.09 10.17
CA ALA A 298 -0.22 -1.66 10.49
C ALA A 298 -0.10 -3.14 10.91
N THR A 299 0.66 -3.94 10.16
CA THR A 299 0.92 -5.34 10.50
C THR A 299 1.67 -5.46 11.84
N GLY A 300 2.71 -4.65 12.03
CA GLY A 300 3.49 -4.61 13.27
C GLY A 300 2.59 -4.28 14.47
N SER A 301 1.73 -3.27 14.36
CA SER A 301 0.77 -2.90 15.40
C SER A 301 -0.29 -3.97 15.66
N ILE A 302 -0.81 -4.64 14.61
CA ILE A 302 -1.75 -5.76 14.76
C ILE A 302 -1.09 -6.90 15.54
N LEU A 303 0.11 -7.32 15.13
CA LEU A 303 0.89 -8.34 15.83
C LEU A 303 1.18 -7.95 17.27
N GLY A 304 1.62 -6.70 17.49
CA GLY A 304 1.85 -6.14 18.82
C GLY A 304 0.62 -6.21 19.70
N SER A 305 -0.55 -5.87 19.17
CA SER A 305 -1.82 -5.97 19.90
C SER A 305 -2.22 -7.41 20.25
N GLY A 306 -1.76 -8.39 19.49
CA GLY A 306 -1.86 -9.80 19.87
C GLY A 306 -0.92 -10.14 21.02
N VAL A 307 0.37 -9.83 20.87
CA VAL A 307 1.40 -10.08 21.89
C VAL A 307 1.08 -9.41 23.23
N GLY A 308 0.53 -8.21 23.20
CA GLY A 308 0.19 -7.42 24.39
C GLY A 308 -1.09 -7.87 25.11
N LYS A 309 -1.94 -8.69 24.49
CA LYS A 309 -3.19 -9.17 25.12
C LYS A 309 -2.95 -10.50 25.85
N PRO A 310 -3.26 -10.58 27.16
CA PRO A 310 -3.19 -11.84 27.89
C PRO A 310 -4.08 -12.93 27.27
N GLY A 311 -3.49 -14.08 26.94
CA GLY A 311 -4.19 -15.24 26.38
C GLY A 311 -4.57 -15.15 24.91
N ALA A 312 -4.04 -14.17 24.15
CA ALA A 312 -4.26 -14.10 22.71
C ALA A 312 -3.34 -15.07 21.95
N GLU A 313 -3.89 -15.64 20.87
CA GLU A 313 -3.13 -16.50 19.95
C GLU A 313 -2.63 -15.69 18.75
N VAL A 314 -1.32 -15.75 18.49
CA VAL A 314 -0.68 -15.10 17.35
C VAL A 314 -0.25 -16.15 16.34
N ARG A 315 -0.68 -16.00 15.08
CA ARG A 315 -0.36 -16.94 13.99
C ARG A 315 0.99 -16.59 13.35
N TRP A 316 2.07 -16.97 14.01
CA TRP A 316 3.45 -16.68 13.59
C TRP A 316 3.82 -17.17 12.18
N ALA A 317 3.20 -18.26 11.70
CA ALA A 317 3.41 -18.74 10.35
C ALA A 317 2.96 -17.73 9.28
N VAL A 318 1.85 -17.03 9.51
CA VAL A 318 1.35 -15.98 8.60
C VAL A 318 2.27 -14.75 8.68
N ALA A 319 2.66 -14.35 9.89
CA ALA A 319 3.61 -13.25 10.11
C ALA A 319 4.95 -13.49 9.39
N GLY A 320 5.50 -14.71 9.48
CA GLY A 320 6.73 -15.10 8.79
C GLY A 320 6.61 -15.03 7.26
N ARG A 321 5.50 -15.49 6.69
CA ARG A 321 5.23 -15.37 5.24
C ARG A 321 5.19 -13.91 4.79
N MET A 322 4.59 -13.02 5.60
CA MET A 322 4.56 -11.59 5.33
C MET A 322 5.95 -10.97 5.38
N ALA A 323 6.75 -11.30 6.40
CA ALA A 323 8.12 -10.80 6.51
C ALA A 323 8.99 -11.21 5.30
N VAL A 324 8.84 -12.45 4.82
CA VAL A 324 9.51 -12.91 3.58
C VAL A 324 9.02 -12.11 2.37
N ALA A 325 7.71 -11.89 2.23
CA ALA A 325 7.16 -11.09 1.15
C ALA A 325 7.70 -9.64 1.18
N TRP A 326 7.85 -9.04 2.37
CA TRP A 326 8.42 -7.70 2.53
C TRP A 326 9.88 -7.63 2.08
N LEU A 327 10.69 -8.64 2.41
CA LEU A 327 12.08 -8.73 1.96
C LEU A 327 12.19 -8.87 0.44
N ILE A 328 11.29 -9.63 -0.17
CA ILE A 328 11.28 -9.89 -1.62
C ILE A 328 10.69 -8.73 -2.42
N THR A 329 9.83 -7.91 -1.81
CA THR A 329 9.07 -6.86 -2.52
C THR A 329 9.95 -5.87 -3.26
N LEU A 330 10.95 -5.32 -2.57
CA LEU A 330 11.88 -4.34 -3.15
C LEU A 330 12.68 -4.93 -4.33
N PRO A 331 13.40 -6.07 -4.18
CA PRO A 331 14.16 -6.64 -5.29
C PRO A 331 13.27 -7.13 -6.44
N ALA A 332 12.10 -7.73 -6.15
CA ALA A 332 11.21 -8.21 -7.20
C ALA A 332 10.63 -7.08 -8.04
N ALA A 333 10.14 -6.01 -7.40
CA ALA A 333 9.69 -4.82 -8.12
C ALA A 333 10.84 -4.16 -8.89
N GLY A 334 12.05 -4.16 -8.33
CA GLY A 334 13.25 -3.66 -9.01
C GLY A 334 13.64 -4.46 -10.24
N ILE A 335 13.53 -5.79 -10.21
CA ILE A 335 13.76 -6.63 -11.39
C ILE A 335 12.74 -6.27 -12.48
N VAL A 336 11.46 -6.12 -12.14
CA VAL A 336 10.43 -5.73 -13.12
C VAL A 336 10.70 -4.33 -13.67
N GLY A 337 11.11 -3.37 -12.84
CA GLY A 337 11.51 -2.04 -13.27
C GLY A 337 12.70 -2.05 -14.22
N ALA A 338 13.74 -2.81 -13.90
CA ALA A 338 14.93 -2.99 -14.75
C ALA A 338 14.59 -3.63 -16.11
N LEU A 339 13.79 -4.70 -16.09
CA LEU A 339 13.33 -5.37 -17.31
C LEU A 339 12.47 -4.45 -18.18
N SER A 340 11.60 -3.65 -17.57
CA SER A 340 10.78 -2.68 -18.29
C SER A 340 11.65 -1.61 -18.95
N PHE A 341 12.67 -1.12 -18.24
CA PHE A 341 13.62 -0.15 -18.82
C PHE A 341 14.38 -0.74 -20.01
N TRP A 342 14.97 -1.93 -19.87
CA TRP A 342 15.69 -2.58 -20.97
C TRP A 342 14.80 -2.90 -22.17
N LEU A 343 13.54 -3.25 -21.92
CA LEU A 343 12.58 -3.51 -22.99
C LEU A 343 12.22 -2.24 -23.76
N SER A 344 11.98 -1.12 -23.05
CA SER A 344 11.72 0.17 -23.71
C SER A 344 12.95 0.62 -24.51
N HIS A 345 14.13 0.61 -23.89
CA HIS A 345 15.37 1.02 -24.54
C HIS A 345 15.74 0.12 -25.73
N GLY A 346 15.52 -1.20 -25.63
CA GLY A 346 15.73 -2.13 -26.73
C GLY A 346 14.78 -1.85 -27.90
N ALA A 347 13.50 -1.62 -27.62
CA ALA A 347 12.52 -1.28 -28.65
C ALA A 347 12.80 0.09 -29.29
N GLU A 348 13.24 1.08 -28.51
CA GLU A 348 13.71 2.37 -29.01
C GLU A 348 14.91 2.17 -29.95
N SER A 349 15.89 1.34 -29.58
CA SER A 349 17.08 1.08 -30.41
C SER A 349 16.75 0.44 -31.76
N LEU A 350 15.68 -0.36 -31.82
CA LEU A 350 15.21 -1.04 -33.03
C LEU A 350 14.34 -0.14 -33.92
N THR A 351 13.56 0.76 -33.31
CA THR A 351 12.55 1.58 -34.02
C THR A 351 13.00 3.02 -34.25
N GLY A 352 14.02 3.48 -33.54
CA GLY A 352 14.45 4.88 -33.51
C GLY A 352 13.48 5.82 -32.79
N SER A 353 12.52 5.31 -32.03
CA SER A 353 11.45 6.11 -31.41
C SER A 353 11.27 5.75 -29.93
N SER A 354 11.54 6.71 -29.05
CA SER A 354 11.30 6.58 -27.60
C SER A 354 9.82 6.31 -27.29
N LEU A 355 8.91 6.91 -28.08
CA LEU A 355 7.48 6.66 -27.95
C LEU A 355 7.10 5.20 -28.24
N ALA A 356 7.79 4.53 -29.17
CA ALA A 356 7.54 3.13 -29.45
C ALA A 356 8.00 2.22 -28.31
N GLY A 357 9.14 2.54 -27.68
CA GLY A 357 9.63 1.84 -26.49
C GLY A 357 8.69 1.99 -25.29
N ASP A 358 8.37 3.24 -24.94
CA ASP A 358 7.51 3.53 -23.80
C ASP A 358 6.04 3.10 -24.03
N GLY A 359 5.57 3.18 -25.28
CA GLY A 359 4.28 2.63 -25.68
C GLY A 359 4.20 1.11 -25.50
N LEU A 360 5.27 0.37 -25.82
CA LEU A 360 5.32 -1.09 -25.66
C LEU A 360 5.20 -1.49 -24.18
N ILE A 361 5.99 -0.88 -23.30
CA ILE A 361 5.95 -1.21 -21.86
C ILE A 361 4.60 -0.83 -21.24
N PHE A 362 3.97 0.27 -21.70
CA PHE A 362 2.63 0.66 -21.28
C PHE A 362 1.57 -0.36 -21.69
N LEU A 363 1.59 -0.84 -22.95
CA LEU A 363 0.66 -1.87 -23.41
C LEU A 363 0.83 -3.19 -22.64
N LEU A 364 2.08 -3.56 -22.33
CA LEU A 364 2.37 -4.74 -21.50
C LEU A 364 1.85 -4.57 -20.06
N LEU A 365 2.03 -3.39 -19.46
CA LEU A 365 1.44 -3.05 -18.17
C LEU A 365 -0.08 -3.26 -18.22
N CYS A 366 -0.77 -2.71 -19.21
CA CYS A 366 -2.22 -2.85 -19.34
C CYS A 366 -2.65 -4.32 -19.49
N GLY A 367 -1.98 -5.08 -20.37
CA GLY A 367 -2.29 -6.50 -20.61
C GLY A 367 -2.07 -7.37 -19.37
N LEU A 368 -0.93 -7.20 -18.69
CA LEU A 368 -0.62 -7.95 -17.47
C LEU A 368 -1.54 -7.56 -16.30
N SER A 369 -1.83 -6.27 -16.15
CA SER A 369 -2.78 -5.79 -15.13
C SER A 369 -4.18 -6.36 -15.34
N PHE A 370 -4.65 -6.39 -16.59
CA PHE A 370 -5.91 -7.02 -16.95
C PHE A 370 -5.90 -8.52 -16.66
N TYR A 371 -4.83 -9.23 -17.02
CA TYR A 371 -4.68 -10.65 -16.72
C TYR A 371 -4.74 -10.94 -15.21
N LEU A 372 -4.02 -10.17 -14.39
CA LEU A 372 -4.02 -10.33 -12.93
C LEU A 372 -5.40 -10.05 -12.34
N TRP A 373 -6.08 -8.99 -12.81
CA TRP A 373 -7.44 -8.68 -12.40
C TRP A 373 -8.44 -9.78 -12.81
N TRP A 374 -8.39 -10.25 -14.05
CA TRP A 374 -9.26 -11.32 -14.55
C TRP A 374 -9.08 -12.61 -13.74
N ARG A 375 -7.83 -12.98 -13.45
CA ARG A 375 -7.50 -14.11 -12.59
C ARG A 375 -8.05 -13.95 -11.17
N ALA A 376 -8.04 -12.73 -10.64
CA ALA A 376 -8.61 -12.45 -9.32
C ALA A 376 -10.14 -12.61 -9.27
N GLN A 377 -10.85 -12.37 -10.39
CA GLN A 377 -12.31 -12.54 -10.47
C GLN A 377 -12.74 -14.01 -10.44
N GLN A 378 -11.87 -14.95 -10.83
CA GLN A 378 -12.20 -16.38 -10.79
C GLN A 378 -12.40 -16.89 -9.36
N GLN A 379 -11.72 -16.29 -8.37
CA GLN A 379 -11.84 -16.63 -6.95
C GLN A 379 -12.26 -15.40 -6.15
N LYS A 380 -13.43 -14.86 -6.47
CA LYS A 380 -13.85 -13.54 -6.00
C LYS A 380 -13.96 -13.46 -4.48
N VAL A 381 -13.15 -12.58 -3.89
CA VAL A 381 -13.27 -12.14 -2.49
C VAL A 381 -13.81 -10.72 -2.51
N ASP A 382 -14.95 -10.48 -1.86
CA ASP A 382 -15.59 -9.17 -1.79
C ASP A 382 -16.24 -8.92 -0.42
N HIS A 383 -16.92 -7.78 -0.30
CA HIS A 383 -17.60 -7.35 0.92
C HIS A 383 -18.60 -8.37 1.52
N SER A 384 -19.12 -9.32 0.74
CA SER A 384 -20.05 -10.35 1.22
C SER A 384 -19.34 -11.47 1.98
N ASN A 385 -18.12 -11.82 1.57
CA ASN A 385 -17.39 -12.99 2.08
C ASN A 385 -16.07 -12.65 2.79
N VAL A 386 -15.69 -11.36 2.84
CA VAL A 386 -14.44 -10.91 3.49
C VAL A 386 -14.32 -11.37 4.94
N ASN A 387 -15.45 -11.48 5.65
CA ASN A 387 -15.51 -11.87 7.06
C ASN A 387 -15.74 -13.37 7.31
N ALA A 388 -15.80 -14.21 6.28
CA ALA A 388 -15.90 -15.67 6.46
C ALA A 388 -14.70 -16.22 7.26
N ASP A 389 -14.85 -17.35 7.94
CA ASP A 389 -13.81 -17.88 8.82
C ASP A 389 -12.49 -18.17 8.09
N TRP A 390 -11.38 -18.00 8.81
CA TRP A 390 -10.05 -18.24 8.27
C TRP A 390 -9.77 -19.74 8.18
N ASP A 391 -9.41 -20.22 7.00
CA ASP A 391 -9.00 -21.62 6.85
C ASP A 391 -7.55 -21.81 7.33
N ALA A 392 -7.42 -22.29 8.57
CA ALA A 392 -6.13 -22.60 9.19
C ALA A 392 -5.37 -23.74 8.50
N SER A 393 -6.04 -24.64 7.77
CA SER A 393 -5.39 -25.79 7.11
C SER A 393 -4.52 -25.35 5.94
N THR A 394 -5.04 -24.45 5.11
CA THR A 394 -4.35 -23.97 3.91
C THR A 394 -3.73 -22.59 4.08
N ASN A 395 -4.15 -21.84 5.12
CA ASN A 395 -3.84 -20.42 5.29
C ASN A 395 -4.16 -19.61 4.02
N SER A 396 -5.23 -20.01 3.31
CA SER A 396 -5.66 -19.38 2.07
C SER A 396 -6.49 -18.14 2.35
N VAL A 397 -6.23 -17.11 1.54
CA VAL A 397 -7.02 -15.88 1.52
C VAL A 397 -8.39 -16.10 0.86
N VAL A 398 -8.55 -17.18 0.09
CA VAL A 398 -9.83 -17.52 -0.55
C VAL A 398 -10.65 -18.41 0.39
N PRO A 399 -11.89 -18.04 0.73
CA PRO A 399 -12.77 -18.87 1.55
C PRO A 399 -12.88 -20.31 1.00
N ALA A 400 -12.99 -21.31 1.89
CA ALA A 400 -13.09 -22.71 1.50
C ALA A 400 -14.30 -22.96 0.58
N GLU A 401 -15.46 -22.42 0.93
CA GLU A 401 -16.70 -22.49 0.15
C GLU A 401 -16.53 -21.94 -1.28
N VAL A 402 -15.79 -20.84 -1.43
CA VAL A 402 -15.50 -20.22 -2.75
C VAL A 402 -14.58 -21.11 -3.58
N ARG A 403 -13.60 -21.76 -2.95
CA ARG A 403 -12.70 -22.71 -3.61
C ARG A 403 -13.42 -23.97 -4.07
N GLU A 404 -14.28 -24.54 -3.21
CA GLU A 404 -15.05 -25.74 -3.52
C GLU A 404 -16.08 -25.49 -4.64
N ALA A 405 -16.73 -24.32 -4.64
CA ALA A 405 -17.63 -23.90 -5.72
C ALA A 405 -16.90 -23.78 -7.07
N THR A 406 -15.67 -23.24 -7.07
CA THR A 406 -14.85 -23.14 -8.29
C THR A 406 -14.33 -24.48 -8.79
N THR A 407 -13.97 -25.42 -7.90
CA THR A 407 -13.55 -26.77 -8.31
C THR A 407 -14.70 -27.61 -8.84
N ASN A 408 -15.93 -27.40 -8.32
CA ASN A 408 -17.10 -28.18 -8.68
C ASN A 408 -17.97 -27.55 -9.78
N GLY A 409 -17.52 -26.43 -10.38
CA GLY A 409 -18.23 -25.74 -11.46
C GLY A 409 -19.61 -25.17 -11.06
N THR A 410 -19.89 -25.02 -9.76
CA THR A 410 -21.17 -24.52 -9.25
C THR A 410 -21.01 -23.02 -8.94
N PRO A 411 -21.89 -22.12 -9.41
CA PRO A 411 -21.76 -20.70 -9.09
C PRO A 411 -21.89 -20.47 -7.58
N PRO A 412 -21.12 -19.54 -6.98
CA PRO A 412 -21.29 -19.19 -5.58
C PRO A 412 -22.68 -18.58 -5.39
N THR A 413 -23.58 -19.32 -4.73
CA THR A 413 -24.87 -18.79 -4.27
C THR A 413 -24.64 -17.78 -3.16
N ASP A 414 -25.31 -16.63 -3.20
CA ASP A 414 -25.36 -15.63 -2.13
C ASP A 414 -25.92 -16.27 -0.85
N THR A 415 -25.07 -16.93 -0.05
CA THR A 415 -25.46 -17.50 1.24
C THR A 415 -25.35 -16.42 2.30
N LYS A 416 -26.51 -15.89 2.70
CA LYS A 416 -26.67 -15.29 4.03
C LYS A 416 -26.18 -16.32 5.06
N PRO A 417 -25.37 -15.94 6.06
CA PRO A 417 -24.94 -16.88 7.08
C PRO A 417 -26.17 -17.46 7.80
N PRO A 418 -26.16 -18.76 8.17
CA PRO A 418 -27.27 -19.37 8.89
C PRO A 418 -27.45 -18.66 10.24
N ALA A 419 -28.70 -18.35 10.56
CA ALA A 419 -29.06 -17.82 11.88
C ALA A 419 -28.66 -18.84 12.96
N GLY A 420 -28.07 -18.33 14.03
CA GLY A 420 -27.29 -19.09 15.02
C GLY A 420 -27.89 -20.41 15.50
N SER A 421 -27.02 -21.42 15.59
CA SER A 421 -27.27 -22.61 16.41
C SER A 421 -27.10 -22.22 17.89
N LYS A 422 -28.21 -22.27 18.64
CA LYS A 422 -28.18 -22.29 20.10
C LYS A 422 -27.41 -23.53 20.57
N PRO A 423 -26.57 -23.46 21.60
CA PRO A 423 -26.01 -24.66 22.20
C PRO A 423 -27.13 -25.46 22.87
N ALA A 424 -27.23 -26.73 22.51
CA ALA A 424 -28.10 -27.69 23.17
C ALA A 424 -27.67 -27.81 24.64
N ALA A 425 -28.62 -27.59 25.54
CA ALA A 425 -28.46 -27.91 26.95
C ALA A 425 -28.34 -29.44 27.09
N ALA A 426 -27.22 -29.91 27.65
CA ALA A 426 -27.12 -31.27 28.17
C ALA A 426 -27.65 -31.28 29.61
N VAL A 427 -28.57 -32.22 29.84
CA VAL A 427 -29.17 -32.62 31.12
C VAL A 427 -28.13 -33.27 32.03
#